data_AF-A0A016V8C2-F1
#
_entry.id   AF-A0A016V8C2-F1
#
_cell.length_a   1.000
_cell.length_b   1.000
_cell.length_c   1.000
_cell.angle_alpha   90.00
_cell.angle_beta   90.00
_cell.angle_gamma   90.00
#
_symmetry.space_group_name_H-M   'P 1'
#
loop_
_entity.id
_entity.type
_entity.pdbx_description
1 polymer ?
#
loop_
_entity_poly.entity_id
_entity_poly.type
_entity_poly.pdbx_seq_one_letter_code
_entity_poly.pdbx_strand_id
1 'polypeptide(L)'
;MLMTGLLLPVQAHLGIARLHSTSRPATDDTPLPSSKQLCAVCGDDSTGYHYEVPSCNGCKTFFRRTVVSKRRFKCHKSGNCLFNKEHRCACRSCRFRKCLEVGMNPNAIQTSRPSALPTENSPSTTLPSSPDTCSSRKRGYDISSLLDMQPNCSTVTSRCSTPADAPQTPFRTKYCPKELAERASTLKTVEDRLSRVRNSTYLPTLNLIDILTRPCVLENAEKYASRQCAVDTTWDEELSLQAEYAKTFQWFREMHIEEKLALLMDRLFYMAAMRKANETAKGDSINIVSHSLRSTISALRRIVVDPVAFAILNAIIFTDYATPYFSEKTSAILREEREKYVHALGLHLFEKLVNQILARLLAYSSSENPVISRYPPDGASRLTDHLSLAWSLLSDCCELRKNLLNTLPPSSFTSQILSLKL
;
A
#
# COMPACT_ATOMS: atom_id res chain seq x y z
N MET A 1 15.65 5.18 34.60
CA MET A 1 16.41 6.43 34.83
C MET A 1 16.75 6.98 33.44
N LEU A 2 16.09 8.04 32.96
CA LEU A 2 16.55 9.43 33.08
C LEU A 2 18.01 9.52 32.57
N MET A 3 18.39 10.22 31.49
CA MET A 3 18.04 11.58 31.08
C MET A 3 18.69 11.95 29.72
N THR A 4 17.96 12.77 28.95
CA THR A 4 18.34 13.96 28.16
C THR A 4 19.78 14.18 27.63
N GLY A 5 19.90 14.70 26.40
CA GLY A 5 21.10 15.37 25.90
C GLY A 5 20.92 16.02 24.53
N LEU A 6 20.63 17.32 24.52
CA LEU A 6 20.41 18.23 23.41
C LEU A 6 21.75 18.87 22.92
N LEU A 7 21.78 19.29 21.64
CA LEU A 7 22.46 20.48 21.05
C LEU A 7 23.94 20.45 20.60
N LEU A 8 24.10 20.65 19.26
CA LEU A 8 24.92 21.65 18.50
C LEU A 8 26.45 21.76 18.76
N PRO A 9 27.28 22.51 17.99
CA PRO A 9 27.02 23.52 16.92
C PRO A 9 27.91 23.42 15.66
N VAL A 10 27.59 24.17 14.57
CA VAL A 10 28.56 24.97 13.79
C VAL A 10 27.82 26.14 13.10
N GLN A 11 28.43 27.31 13.18
CA GLN A 11 27.93 28.65 12.84
C GLN A 11 28.76 29.21 11.66
N ALA A 12 28.16 29.99 10.76
CA ALA A 12 28.86 30.99 9.94
C ALA A 12 27.87 32.03 9.37
N HIS A 13 28.39 33.25 9.17
CA HIS A 13 27.73 34.56 9.28
C HIS A 13 27.50 35.29 7.93
N LEU A 14 26.98 36.54 8.04
CA LEU A 14 26.75 37.64 7.07
C LEU A 14 25.45 37.57 6.24
N GLY A 15 24.60 38.60 6.13
CA GLY A 15 24.53 39.97 6.66
C GLY A 15 23.55 40.84 5.81
N ILE A 16 22.85 41.81 6.45
CA ILE A 16 22.23 43.05 5.89
C ILE A 16 20.88 42.86 5.13
N ALA A 17 19.76 43.60 5.28
CA ALA A 17 19.41 44.90 5.89
C ALA A 17 17.97 44.92 6.47
N ARG A 18 17.74 45.83 7.43
CA ARG A 18 16.43 46.34 7.89
C ARG A 18 15.70 47.10 6.78
N LEU A 19 14.35 47.15 6.84
CA LEU A 19 13.59 48.42 6.83
C LEU A 19 12.14 48.23 7.35
N HIS A 20 11.82 49.08 8.31
CA HIS A 20 10.54 49.73 8.72
C HIS A 20 9.25 48.96 9.08
N SER A 21 8.94 49.12 10.37
CA SER A 21 7.63 49.25 11.02
C SER A 21 6.79 50.43 10.50
N THR A 22 5.47 50.26 10.39
CA THR A 22 4.47 51.26 10.79
C THR A 22 3.18 50.60 11.27
N SER A 23 2.59 51.21 12.29
CA SER A 23 1.39 50.85 13.04
C SER A 23 0.08 51.36 12.38
N ARG A 24 -1.04 50.75 12.80
CA ARG A 24 -2.46 50.93 12.40
C ARG A 24 -2.97 52.38 12.42
N PRO A 25 -4.15 52.62 11.79
CA PRO A 25 -5.34 52.91 12.61
C PRO A 25 -6.62 52.18 12.16
N ALA A 26 -7.57 52.10 13.10
CA ALA A 26 -8.91 51.52 12.95
C ALA A 26 -9.95 52.60 12.55
N THR A 27 -11.16 52.10 12.23
CA THR A 27 -12.47 52.74 11.94
C THR A 27 -12.75 53.12 10.48
N ASP A 28 -13.64 52.35 9.83
CA ASP A 28 -14.94 52.87 9.36
C ASP A 28 -15.88 51.68 8.99
N ASP A 29 -17.11 51.71 9.50
CA ASP A 29 -18.16 50.71 9.24
C ASP A 29 -18.93 51.11 7.98
N THR A 30 -18.71 50.37 6.89
CA THR A 30 -19.61 50.37 5.71
C THR A 30 -19.59 48.97 5.10
N PRO A 31 -20.74 48.33 4.81
CA PRO A 31 -20.77 47.01 4.18
C PRO A 31 -20.40 47.13 2.70
N LEU A 32 -19.10 47.18 2.42
CA LEU A 32 -18.50 47.16 1.09
C LEU A 32 -18.57 45.73 0.52
N PRO A 33 -18.77 45.52 -0.81
CA PRO A 33 -18.91 44.19 -1.39
C PRO A 33 -17.73 43.33 -0.99
N SER A 34 -18.00 42.12 -0.48
CA SER A 34 -17.01 41.17 0.00
C SER A 34 -15.82 41.05 -0.95
N SER A 35 -14.74 41.78 -0.65
CA SER A 35 -13.48 41.69 -1.39
C SER A 35 -12.98 40.27 -1.13
N LYS A 36 -13.21 39.37 -2.09
CA LYS A 36 -12.77 37.98 -2.00
C LYS A 36 -11.27 37.98 -1.73
N GLN A 37 -10.86 37.63 -0.51
CA GLN A 37 -9.44 37.51 -0.20
C GLN A 37 -8.86 36.38 -1.06
N LEU A 38 -7.69 36.62 -1.67
CA LEU A 38 -7.00 35.63 -2.48
C LEU A 38 -6.07 34.78 -1.62
N CYS A 39 -5.83 33.55 -2.04
CA CYS A 39 -4.90 32.65 -1.40
C CYS A 39 -3.46 33.16 -1.57
N ALA A 40 -2.79 33.47 -0.45
CA ALA A 40 -1.42 34.00 -0.46
C ALA A 40 -0.38 33.06 -1.12
N VAL A 41 -0.70 31.76 -1.27
CA VAL A 41 0.20 30.76 -1.86
C VAL A 41 0.07 30.69 -3.38
N CYS A 42 -1.15 30.75 -3.93
CA CYS A 42 -1.40 30.44 -5.35
C CYS A 42 -2.35 31.39 -6.08
N GLY A 43 -2.87 32.42 -5.41
CA GLY A 43 -3.75 33.42 -5.99
C GLY A 43 -5.19 32.99 -6.26
N ASP A 44 -5.57 31.73 -5.99
CA ASP A 44 -6.96 31.24 -6.08
C ASP A 44 -7.84 31.85 -4.98
N ASP A 45 -9.17 31.79 -5.12
CA ASP A 45 -10.11 32.33 -4.12
C ASP A 45 -9.85 31.69 -2.74
N SER A 46 -9.60 32.52 -1.72
CA SER A 46 -9.43 32.04 -0.36
C SER A 46 -10.78 31.60 0.21
N THR A 47 -10.77 30.49 0.93
CA THR A 47 -11.93 30.03 1.71
C THR A 47 -11.85 30.47 3.18
N GLY A 48 -10.93 31.39 3.49
CA GLY A 48 -10.64 31.87 4.84
C GLY A 48 -9.19 31.62 5.27
N TYR A 49 -8.91 31.89 6.55
CA TYR A 49 -7.58 31.70 7.14
C TYR A 49 -7.41 30.24 7.56
N HIS A 50 -6.36 29.59 7.03
CA HIS A 50 -5.98 28.24 7.44
C HIS A 50 -4.50 28.23 7.77
N TYR A 51 -4.17 27.78 8.98
CA TYR A 51 -2.80 27.84 9.52
C TYR A 51 -2.25 29.27 9.47
N GLU A 52 -3.06 30.24 9.93
CA GLU A 52 -2.71 31.66 10.10
C GLU A 52 -2.58 32.49 8.81
N VAL A 53 -2.84 31.91 7.63
CA VAL A 53 -2.72 32.59 6.33
C VAL A 53 -4.00 32.46 5.50
N PRO A 54 -4.46 33.51 4.77
CA PRO A 54 -5.57 33.40 3.84
C PRO A 54 -5.21 32.40 2.74
N SER A 55 -5.97 31.31 2.65
CA SER A 55 -5.65 30.23 1.72
C SER A 55 -6.89 29.55 1.15
N CYS A 56 -6.71 28.90 -0.01
CA CYS A 56 -7.74 28.10 -0.64
C CYS A 56 -7.74 26.66 -0.07
N ASN A 57 -8.80 25.91 -0.31
CA ASN A 57 -8.93 24.51 0.14
C ASN A 57 -7.78 23.60 -0.34
N GLY A 58 -7.25 23.88 -1.54
CA GLY A 58 -6.13 23.13 -2.11
C GLY A 58 -4.84 23.30 -1.32
N CYS A 59 -4.46 24.55 -1.01
CA CYS A 59 -3.23 24.83 -0.25
C CYS A 59 -3.37 24.45 1.24
N LYS A 60 -4.55 24.64 1.84
CA LYS A 60 -4.88 24.13 3.18
C LYS A 60 -4.61 22.63 3.29
N THR A 61 -5.19 21.84 2.40
CA THR A 61 -5.12 20.38 2.45
C THR A 61 -3.71 19.89 2.17
N PHE A 62 -3.05 20.49 1.17
CA PHE A 62 -1.67 20.20 0.83
C PHE A 62 -0.71 20.44 2.00
N PHE A 63 -0.83 21.59 2.68
CA PHE A 63 0.01 21.92 3.83
C PHE A 63 -0.18 20.93 4.98
N ARG A 64 -1.44 20.64 5.35
CA ARG A 64 -1.75 19.66 6.42
C ARG A 64 -1.15 18.29 6.13
N ARG A 65 -1.37 17.76 4.93
CA ARG A 65 -0.88 16.43 4.54
C ARG A 65 0.63 16.39 4.59
N THR A 66 1.30 17.42 4.09
CA THR A 66 2.76 17.49 4.08
C THR A 66 3.34 17.48 5.49
N VAL A 67 2.78 18.29 6.40
CA VAL A 67 3.24 18.37 7.80
C VAL A 67 2.96 17.08 8.57
N VAL A 68 1.72 16.56 8.53
CA VAL A 68 1.32 15.35 9.26
C VAL A 68 2.13 14.13 8.82
N SER A 69 2.34 13.96 7.51
CA SER A 69 3.10 12.83 6.98
C SER A 69 4.62 13.05 6.93
N LYS A 70 5.10 14.21 7.41
CA LYS A 70 6.52 14.61 7.36
C LYS A 70 7.17 14.40 5.99
N ARG A 71 6.41 14.64 4.91
CA ARG A 71 6.87 14.37 3.53
C ARG A 71 7.96 15.36 3.13
N ARG A 72 9.06 14.83 2.59
CA ARG A 72 10.14 15.62 1.99
C ARG A 72 10.01 15.60 0.46
N PHE A 73 10.11 16.77 -0.16
CA PHE A 73 10.01 16.93 -1.62
C PHE A 73 11.31 17.48 -2.18
N LYS A 74 11.77 16.95 -3.32
CA LYS A 74 12.90 17.49 -4.09
C LYS A 74 12.37 18.29 -5.29
N CYS A 75 12.96 19.46 -5.56
CA CYS A 75 12.71 20.18 -6.80
C CYS A 75 13.61 19.62 -7.90
N HIS A 76 13.06 19.42 -9.11
CA HIS A 76 13.81 18.95 -10.28
C HIS A 76 14.22 20.11 -11.22
N LYS A 77 13.99 21.36 -10.80
CA LYS A 77 14.41 22.60 -11.49
C LYS A 77 15.34 23.41 -10.58
N SER A 78 15.43 24.72 -10.77
CA SER A 78 16.25 25.66 -9.99
C SER A 78 15.69 26.05 -8.61
N GLY A 79 14.66 25.36 -8.11
CA GLY A 79 14.05 25.69 -6.83
C GLY A 79 13.14 26.92 -6.84
N ASN A 80 12.91 27.59 -7.97
CA ASN A 80 12.10 28.82 -8.09
C ASN A 80 10.88 28.66 -9.02
N CYS A 81 10.18 27.53 -8.93
CA CYS A 81 8.98 27.30 -9.75
C CYS A 81 7.87 28.31 -9.43
N LEU A 82 7.25 28.89 -10.46
CA LEU A 82 6.09 29.79 -10.35
C LEU A 82 4.79 29.01 -10.10
N PHE A 83 3.85 29.62 -9.37
CA PHE A 83 2.57 29.01 -9.03
C PHE A 83 1.42 29.99 -9.21
N ASN A 84 0.40 29.55 -9.94
CA ASN A 84 -0.94 30.14 -10.01
C ASN A 84 -1.97 29.03 -9.74
N LYS A 85 -3.27 29.35 -9.80
CA LYS A 85 -4.36 28.39 -9.57
C LYS A 85 -4.23 27.13 -10.44
N GLU A 86 -3.82 27.31 -11.69
CA GLU A 86 -3.72 26.26 -12.72
C GLU A 86 -2.46 25.40 -12.56
N HIS A 87 -1.32 26.01 -12.19
CA HIS A 87 -0.01 25.36 -12.18
C HIS A 87 0.57 25.12 -10.79
N ARG A 88 -0.17 25.37 -9.70
CA ARG A 88 0.25 25.06 -8.31
C ARG A 88 0.59 23.59 -8.07
N CYS A 89 0.24 22.68 -8.99
CA CYS A 89 0.56 21.26 -8.93
C CYS A 89 1.90 20.88 -9.60
N ALA A 90 2.56 21.82 -10.29
CA ALA A 90 3.78 21.56 -11.06
C ALA A 90 5.01 21.22 -10.21
N CYS A 91 5.11 21.74 -8.98
CA CYS A 91 6.25 21.45 -8.10
C CYS A 91 5.85 21.45 -6.62
N ARG A 92 5.74 20.26 -6.03
CA ARG A 92 5.39 20.09 -4.61
C ARG A 92 6.44 20.69 -3.66
N SER A 93 7.74 20.59 -4.02
CA SER A 93 8.84 21.16 -3.23
C SER A 93 8.74 22.67 -3.09
N CYS A 94 8.67 23.40 -4.22
CA CYS A 94 8.61 24.85 -4.17
C CYS A 94 7.25 25.36 -3.65
N ARG A 95 6.15 24.59 -3.82
CA ARG A 95 4.84 24.94 -3.27
C ARG A 95 4.85 24.87 -1.75
N PHE A 96 5.43 23.81 -1.18
CA PHE A 96 5.53 23.68 0.28
C PHE A 96 6.45 24.73 0.88
N ARG A 97 7.59 25.01 0.21
CA ARG A 97 8.46 26.15 0.56
C ARG A 97 7.67 27.46 0.57
N LYS A 98 6.87 27.73 -0.47
CA LYS A 98 6.03 28.93 -0.54
C LYS A 98 4.99 28.98 0.58
N CYS A 99 4.36 27.86 0.95
CA CYS A 99 3.45 27.80 2.10
C CYS A 99 4.12 28.29 3.40
N LEU A 100 5.36 27.85 3.65
CA LEU A 100 6.12 28.29 4.81
C LEU A 100 6.52 29.78 4.71
N GLU A 101 6.95 30.23 3.53
CA GLU A 101 7.35 31.62 3.28
C GLU A 101 6.21 32.62 3.48
N VAL A 102 4.97 32.25 3.15
CA VAL A 102 3.80 33.11 3.39
C VAL A 102 3.29 33.03 4.84
N GLY A 103 3.92 32.21 5.69
CA GLY A 103 3.62 32.13 7.11
C GLY A 103 2.66 31.01 7.52
N MET A 104 2.44 29.97 6.71
CA MET A 104 1.61 28.85 7.17
C MET A 104 2.29 28.14 8.34
N ASN A 105 1.64 28.13 9.51
CA ASN A 105 2.22 27.62 10.75
C ASN A 105 2.02 26.09 10.88
N PRO A 106 3.09 25.25 10.84
CA PRO A 106 2.97 23.81 11.01
C PRO A 106 2.57 23.41 12.45
N ASN A 107 2.88 24.24 13.45
CA ASN A 107 2.54 23.97 14.86
C ASN A 107 1.05 24.15 15.16
N ALA A 108 0.33 24.88 14.29
CA ALA A 108 -1.13 24.99 14.38
C ALA A 108 -1.84 23.65 14.07
N ILE A 109 -1.11 22.62 13.62
CA ILE A 109 -1.63 21.27 13.37
C ILE A 109 -1.45 20.43 14.63
N GLN A 110 -2.45 20.42 15.52
CA GLN A 110 -2.44 19.59 16.72
C GLN A 110 -2.56 18.10 16.38
N THR A 111 -1.55 17.30 16.75
CA THR A 111 -1.57 15.83 16.70
C THR A 111 -2.06 15.26 18.04
N SER A 112 -3.25 14.66 18.05
CA SER A 112 -3.86 13.80 19.09
C SER A 112 -4.02 14.35 20.53
N ARG A 113 -5.27 14.35 21.02
CA ARG A 113 -5.61 14.50 22.45
C ARG A 113 -5.07 13.32 23.27
N PRO A 114 -4.47 13.53 24.47
CA PRO A 114 -4.26 12.48 25.46
C PRO A 114 -5.58 12.05 26.11
N SER A 115 -5.77 10.73 26.26
CA SER A 115 -6.89 10.13 26.99
C SER A 115 -6.74 10.39 28.50
N ALA A 116 -7.74 11.01 29.13
CA ALA A 116 -7.81 11.15 30.59
C ALA A 116 -8.48 9.90 31.21
N LEU A 117 -7.91 9.43 32.33
CA LEU A 117 -8.49 8.40 33.21
C LEU A 117 -9.78 8.92 33.90
N PRO A 118 -10.71 8.03 34.33
CA PRO A 118 -11.87 8.44 35.11
C PRO A 118 -11.55 8.50 36.62
N THR A 119 -12.05 9.53 37.28
CA THR A 119 -12.21 9.61 38.73
C THR A 119 -13.66 9.98 39.02
N GLU A 120 -14.31 9.26 39.94
CA GLU A 120 -15.71 9.41 40.31
C GLU A 120 -15.98 10.61 41.24
N ASN A 121 -17.18 11.23 41.09
CA ASN A 121 -18.18 11.52 42.14
C ASN A 121 -19.13 12.71 41.76
N SER A 122 -20.32 12.38 41.20
CA SER A 122 -21.73 12.77 41.52
C SER A 122 -22.13 14.15 42.15
N PRO A 123 -23.43 14.63 42.12
CA PRO A 123 -24.61 14.31 41.26
C PRO A 123 -25.61 15.49 40.90
N SER A 124 -26.62 15.16 40.04
CA SER A 124 -28.01 15.71 39.87
C SER A 124 -28.22 17.05 39.10
N THR A 125 -29.15 17.25 38.12
CA THR A 125 -30.57 16.86 38.04
C THR A 125 -31.20 17.00 36.61
N THR A 126 -32.14 16.11 36.29
CA THR A 126 -33.32 16.15 35.35
C THR A 126 -33.23 15.98 33.81
N LEU A 127 -33.84 14.88 33.34
CA LEU A 127 -34.26 14.49 31.98
C LEU A 127 -35.74 14.91 31.71
N PRO A 128 -36.25 14.87 30.46
CA PRO A 128 -36.94 13.66 29.98
C PRO A 128 -36.60 13.18 28.53
N SER A 129 -36.31 11.87 28.43
CA SER A 129 -36.73 10.81 27.47
C SER A 129 -36.84 11.01 25.94
N SER A 130 -35.85 10.43 25.21
CA SER A 130 -35.79 9.37 24.14
C SER A 130 -37.02 9.02 23.23
N PRO A 131 -36.87 8.35 22.05
CA PRO A 131 -35.89 7.29 21.73
C PRO A 131 -35.10 7.32 20.39
N ASP A 132 -33.87 6.79 20.50
CA ASP A 132 -33.14 5.86 19.64
C ASP A 132 -32.88 6.17 18.15
N THR A 133 -31.61 6.36 17.79
CA THR A 133 -30.79 5.30 17.17
C THR A 133 -29.31 5.71 17.17
N CYS A 134 -28.46 4.88 17.77
CA CYS A 134 -27.01 5.04 17.85
C CYS A 134 -26.34 4.77 16.50
N SER A 135 -25.61 5.75 15.95
CA SER A 135 -24.61 5.50 14.91
C SER A 135 -23.39 6.38 15.11
N SER A 136 -22.44 5.83 15.87
CA SER A 136 -21.10 6.37 16.09
C SER A 136 -20.31 6.40 14.78
N ARG A 137 -20.41 7.47 14.00
CA ARG A 137 -19.45 7.75 12.92
C ARG A 137 -18.15 8.26 13.52
N LYS A 138 -17.28 7.32 13.94
CA LYS A 138 -15.87 7.61 14.22
C LYS A 138 -15.17 7.97 12.90
N ARG A 139 -14.81 9.24 12.81
CA ARG A 139 -13.82 9.90 11.93
C ARG A 139 -13.03 8.93 11.03
N GLY A 140 -13.41 8.92 9.75
CA GLY A 140 -12.60 8.37 8.68
C GLY A 140 -11.31 9.18 8.51
N TYR A 141 -10.18 8.48 8.49
CA TYR A 141 -8.95 9.00 7.94
C TYR A 141 -9.06 8.90 6.41
N ASP A 142 -9.07 10.07 5.78
CA ASP A 142 -9.28 10.34 4.36
C ASP A 142 -8.32 9.54 3.44
N ILE A 143 -8.91 8.70 2.59
CA ILE A 143 -8.32 7.84 1.54
C ILE A 143 -7.69 8.66 0.39
N SER A 144 -7.62 9.99 0.49
CA SER A 144 -7.03 10.85 -0.56
C SER A 144 -5.54 10.62 -0.89
N SER A 145 -4.85 9.67 -0.26
CA SER A 145 -3.51 9.26 -0.72
C SER A 145 -3.54 8.26 -1.88
N LEU A 146 -4.71 7.67 -2.19
CA LEU A 146 -4.90 6.73 -3.31
C LEU A 146 -5.43 7.38 -4.61
N LEU A 147 -5.69 8.69 -4.63
CA LEU A 147 -6.19 9.41 -5.81
C LEU A 147 -5.27 10.52 -6.34
N ASP A 148 -4.00 10.57 -5.92
CA ASP A 148 -3.00 11.46 -6.53
C ASP A 148 -2.46 10.86 -7.86
N MET A 149 -3.35 10.43 -8.76
CA MET A 149 -3.03 10.39 -10.19
C MET A 149 -3.15 11.82 -10.70
N GLN A 150 -2.01 12.48 -10.92
CA GLN A 150 -2.06 13.76 -11.61
C GLN A 150 -2.58 13.56 -13.05
N PRO A 151 -3.53 14.40 -13.49
CA PRO A 151 -3.70 14.67 -14.90
C PRO A 151 -2.48 15.51 -15.32
N ASN A 152 -1.81 15.13 -16.41
CA ASN A 152 -0.92 16.08 -17.06
C ASN A 152 -1.34 16.18 -18.52
N CYS A 153 -1.85 17.37 -18.83
CA CYS A 153 -2.17 17.88 -20.15
C CYS A 153 -0.88 18.48 -20.76
N SER A 154 -0.61 18.06 -21.99
CA SER A 154 0.14 18.67 -23.11
C SER A 154 1.16 19.80 -22.84
N THR A 155 2.44 19.60 -23.22
CA THR A 155 3.11 20.26 -24.38
C THR A 155 4.62 19.94 -24.53
N VAL A 156 4.95 19.33 -25.69
CA VAL A 156 6.03 19.53 -26.69
C VAL A 156 7.56 19.40 -26.37
N THR A 157 8.22 18.69 -27.31
CA THR A 157 9.66 18.42 -27.60
C THR A 157 10.23 17.10 -27.04
N SER A 158 10.86 16.16 -27.78
CA SER A 158 11.13 16.00 -29.22
C SER A 158 11.41 14.51 -29.58
N ARG A 159 10.89 14.07 -30.73
CA ARG A 159 11.32 12.96 -31.62
C ARG A 159 11.64 11.57 -31.05
N CYS A 160 10.76 10.60 -31.33
CA CYS A 160 11.08 9.47 -32.22
C CYS A 160 9.81 8.99 -32.94
N SER A 161 9.95 8.57 -34.20
CA SER A 161 8.88 8.39 -35.19
C SER A 161 8.20 7.00 -35.11
N THR A 162 6.87 6.98 -34.93
CA THR A 162 5.77 6.15 -35.54
C THR A 162 5.95 4.65 -35.87
N PRO A 163 4.87 3.81 -35.87
CA PRO A 163 3.49 4.16 -36.25
C PRO A 163 2.35 3.74 -35.31
N ALA A 164 1.20 4.33 -35.64
CA ALA A 164 -0.10 4.31 -34.99
C ALA A 164 -0.77 2.93 -34.91
N ASP A 165 -1.84 2.90 -34.11
CA ASP A 165 -2.84 1.84 -33.91
C ASP A 165 -2.46 0.70 -32.96
N ALA A 166 -2.24 1.06 -31.69
CA ALA A 166 -2.62 0.18 -30.58
C ALA A 166 -3.85 0.80 -29.89
N PRO A 167 -4.98 0.08 -29.73
CA PRO A 167 -6.12 0.59 -28.99
C PRO A 167 -5.65 0.97 -27.59
N GLN A 168 -5.83 2.25 -27.22
CA GLN A 168 -5.51 2.72 -25.88
C GLN A 168 -6.34 1.92 -24.90
N THR A 169 -5.71 0.98 -24.19
CA THR A 169 -6.38 0.31 -23.10
C THR A 169 -6.75 1.38 -22.07
N PRO A 170 -7.99 1.42 -21.56
CA PRO A 170 -8.42 2.42 -20.58
C PRO A 170 -7.71 2.28 -19.22
N PHE A 171 -6.84 1.29 -19.06
CA PHE A 171 -5.93 1.15 -17.92
C PHE A 171 -4.64 1.96 -18.12
N ARG A 172 -4.49 3.06 -17.40
CA ARG A 172 -3.32 3.94 -17.49
C ARG A 172 -2.13 3.33 -16.72
N THR A 173 -1.16 2.80 -17.44
CA THR A 173 0.09 2.26 -16.90
C THR A 173 1.30 2.83 -17.64
N LYS A 174 2.43 3.02 -16.95
CA LYS A 174 3.71 3.41 -17.58
C LYS A 174 4.46 2.22 -18.18
N TYR A 175 4.03 1.00 -17.86
CA TYR A 175 4.61 -0.26 -18.34
C TYR A 175 3.81 -0.83 -19.51
N CYS A 176 4.46 -1.63 -20.37
CA CYS A 176 3.79 -2.30 -21.48
C CYS A 176 2.74 -3.31 -20.97
N PRO A 177 1.46 -3.24 -21.38
CA PRO A 177 0.44 -4.20 -20.94
C PRO A 177 0.78 -5.65 -21.26
N LYS A 178 1.41 -5.92 -22.42
CA LYS A 178 1.84 -7.28 -22.80
C LYS A 178 2.87 -7.85 -21.82
N GLU A 179 3.85 -7.05 -21.41
CA GLU A 179 4.87 -7.45 -20.42
C GLU A 179 4.23 -7.73 -19.05
N LEU A 180 3.27 -6.90 -18.63
CA LEU A 180 2.55 -7.11 -17.37
C LEU A 180 1.71 -8.40 -17.39
N ALA A 181 1.03 -8.68 -18.50
CA ALA A 181 0.25 -9.90 -18.68
C ALA A 181 1.14 -11.14 -18.73
N GLU A 182 2.27 -11.08 -19.45
CA GLU A 182 3.26 -12.16 -19.48
C GLU A 182 3.79 -12.46 -18.07
N ARG A 183 4.16 -11.41 -17.33
CA ARG A 183 4.61 -11.53 -15.94
C ARG A 183 3.56 -12.17 -15.03
N ALA A 184 2.29 -11.79 -15.16
CA ALA A 184 1.18 -12.43 -14.44
C ALA A 184 1.06 -13.92 -14.79
N SER A 185 1.19 -14.28 -16.07
CA SER A 185 1.21 -15.67 -16.53
C SER A 185 2.38 -16.45 -15.93
N THR A 186 3.59 -15.89 -15.95
CA THR A 186 4.78 -16.52 -15.34
C THR A 186 4.58 -16.78 -13.85
N LEU A 187 4.05 -15.81 -13.10
CA LEU A 187 3.76 -15.99 -11.67
C LEU A 187 2.76 -17.12 -11.42
N LYS A 188 1.70 -17.20 -12.24
CA LYS A 188 0.72 -18.29 -12.16
C LYS A 188 1.38 -19.65 -12.43
N THR A 189 2.24 -19.75 -13.46
CA THR A 189 3.00 -20.97 -13.74
C THR A 189 3.93 -21.37 -12.59
N VAL A 190 4.55 -20.41 -11.92
CA VAL A 190 5.37 -20.66 -10.73
C VAL A 190 4.52 -21.22 -9.57
N GLU A 191 3.34 -20.63 -9.31
CA GLU A 191 2.41 -21.14 -8.28
C GLU A 191 1.87 -22.54 -8.60
N ASP A 192 1.62 -22.86 -9.87
CA ASP A 192 1.23 -24.20 -10.30
C ASP A 192 2.35 -25.22 -10.03
N ARG A 193 3.61 -24.87 -10.34
CA ARG A 193 4.79 -25.72 -10.06
C ARG A 193 4.98 -25.90 -8.56
N LEU A 194 4.81 -24.84 -7.78
CA LEU A 194 4.88 -24.90 -6.32
C LEU A 194 3.81 -25.83 -5.75
N SER A 195 2.58 -25.75 -6.28
CA SER A 195 1.48 -26.64 -5.92
C SER A 195 1.75 -28.10 -6.27
N ARG A 196 2.37 -28.37 -7.43
CA ARG A 196 2.82 -29.72 -7.81
C ARG A 196 3.87 -30.25 -6.84
N VAL A 197 4.94 -29.49 -6.58
CA VAL A 197 6.03 -29.93 -5.70
C VAL A 197 5.52 -30.19 -4.28
N ARG A 198 4.60 -29.36 -3.77
CA ARG A 198 3.96 -29.55 -2.46
C ARG A 198 3.26 -30.91 -2.35
N ASN A 199 2.63 -31.37 -3.42
CA ASN A 199 1.89 -32.63 -3.47
C ASN A 199 2.74 -33.80 -4.02
N SER A 200 4.06 -33.67 -4.02
CA SER A 200 5.00 -34.64 -4.59
C SER A 200 5.85 -35.33 -3.54
N THR A 201 6.64 -36.34 -3.93
CA THR A 201 7.61 -37.03 -3.08
C THR A 201 8.80 -36.16 -2.65
N TYR A 202 8.82 -34.88 -3.00
CA TYR A 202 9.83 -33.94 -2.56
C TYR A 202 9.86 -33.80 -1.02
N LEU A 203 11.08 -33.81 -0.47
CA LEU A 203 11.37 -33.57 0.94
C LEU A 203 12.20 -32.28 1.06
N PRO A 204 11.64 -31.20 1.65
CA PRO A 204 12.35 -29.95 1.81
C PRO A 204 13.52 -30.05 2.79
N THR A 205 14.61 -29.33 2.52
CA THR A 205 15.64 -29.06 3.52
C THR A 205 15.18 -27.93 4.42
N LEU A 206 15.55 -27.97 5.69
CA LEU A 206 15.10 -27.01 6.72
C LEU A 206 16.23 -26.07 7.13
N ASN A 207 16.96 -25.55 6.15
CA ASN A 207 18.06 -24.61 6.33
C ASN A 207 18.13 -23.66 5.12
N LEU A 208 18.06 -22.34 5.37
CA LEU A 208 18.03 -21.34 4.30
C LEU A 208 19.30 -21.31 3.45
N ILE A 209 20.47 -21.51 4.05
CA ILE A 209 21.75 -21.51 3.32
C ILE A 209 21.80 -22.70 2.36
N ASP A 210 21.40 -23.88 2.82
CA ASP A 210 21.34 -25.08 1.97
C ASP A 210 20.31 -24.91 0.84
N ILE A 211 19.16 -24.29 1.13
CA ILE A 211 18.14 -23.96 0.13
C ILE A 211 18.70 -23.00 -0.93
N LEU A 212 19.46 -21.98 -0.51
CA LEU A 212 19.98 -20.94 -1.40
C LEU A 212 21.18 -21.38 -2.26
N THR A 213 21.97 -22.34 -1.77
CA THR A 213 23.18 -22.83 -2.46
C THR A 213 22.89 -23.92 -3.50
N ARG A 214 21.75 -24.61 -3.40
CA ARG A 214 21.34 -25.63 -4.38
C ARG A 214 20.51 -25.05 -5.54
N PRO A 215 20.42 -25.73 -6.70
CA PRO A 215 19.53 -25.35 -7.79
C PRO A 215 18.06 -25.22 -7.37
N CYS A 216 17.28 -24.40 -8.07
CA CYS A 216 15.86 -24.21 -7.75
C CYS A 216 15.06 -25.47 -8.10
N VAL A 217 14.33 -26.03 -7.11
CA VAL A 217 13.59 -27.28 -7.31
C VAL A 217 12.39 -27.11 -8.24
N LEU A 218 11.83 -25.91 -8.29
CA LEU A 218 10.71 -25.60 -9.16
C LEU A 218 11.12 -25.74 -10.62
N GLU A 219 12.36 -25.34 -10.95
CA GLU A 219 13.24 -25.82 -12.04
C GLU A 219 12.71 -27.03 -12.79
N ASN A 220 12.72 -28.15 -12.06
CA ASN A 220 12.45 -29.49 -12.56
C ASN A 220 11.34 -30.15 -11.73
N ALA A 221 10.25 -29.41 -11.48
CA ALA A 221 9.12 -29.87 -10.66
C ALA A 221 8.54 -31.22 -11.12
N GLU A 222 8.67 -31.56 -12.41
CA GLU A 222 8.16 -32.81 -13.00
C GLU A 222 8.94 -34.06 -12.58
N LYS A 223 10.16 -33.91 -12.06
CA LYS A 223 10.99 -35.02 -11.57
C LYS A 223 10.40 -35.71 -10.35
N TYR A 224 9.57 -35.00 -9.58
CA TYR A 224 9.01 -35.50 -8.33
C TYR A 224 7.67 -36.18 -8.58
N ALA A 225 7.56 -37.46 -8.19
CA ALA A 225 6.33 -38.22 -8.33
C ALA A 225 5.23 -37.68 -7.42
N SER A 226 3.97 -37.76 -7.84
CA SER A 226 2.84 -37.37 -6.99
C SER A 226 2.73 -38.27 -5.75
N ARG A 227 2.38 -37.70 -4.60
CA ARG A 227 2.05 -38.49 -3.40
C ARG A 227 0.72 -39.23 -3.62
N GLN A 228 0.60 -40.41 -3.04
CA GLN A 228 -0.61 -41.23 -3.07
C GLN A 228 -1.70 -40.71 -2.10
N CYS A 229 -1.33 -39.89 -1.11
CA CYS A 229 -2.25 -39.30 -0.13
C CYS A 229 -1.94 -37.81 0.08
N ALA A 230 -3.00 -37.01 0.21
CA ALA A 230 -2.88 -35.59 0.57
C ALA A 230 -2.55 -35.49 2.07
N VAL A 231 -1.33 -35.03 2.38
CA VAL A 231 -0.90 -34.73 3.74
C VAL A 231 -0.76 -33.23 3.86
N ASP A 232 -1.35 -32.65 4.90
CA ASP A 232 -1.20 -31.23 5.21
C ASP A 232 0.28 -30.88 5.38
N THR A 233 0.78 -29.99 4.53
CA THR A 233 2.16 -29.51 4.60
C THR A 233 2.40 -28.80 5.92
N THR A 234 3.46 -29.17 6.63
CA THR A 234 3.87 -28.50 7.88
C THR A 234 4.32 -27.06 7.62
N TRP A 235 4.41 -26.23 8.67
CA TRP A 235 4.95 -24.88 8.52
C TRP A 235 6.40 -24.88 8.05
N ASP A 236 7.21 -25.81 8.57
CA ASP A 236 8.62 -25.95 8.19
C ASP A 236 8.77 -26.25 6.69
N GLU A 237 8.01 -27.22 6.19
CA GLU A 237 7.99 -27.56 4.77
C GLU A 237 7.48 -26.38 3.92
N GLU A 238 6.43 -25.69 4.36
CA GLU A 238 5.86 -24.56 3.64
C GLU A 238 6.84 -23.39 3.54
N LEU A 239 7.54 -23.02 4.62
CA LEU A 239 8.57 -21.98 4.59
C LEU A 239 9.71 -22.35 3.64
N SER A 240 10.15 -23.61 3.63
CA SER A 240 11.17 -24.08 2.69
C SER A 240 10.71 -24.00 1.24
N LEU A 241 9.45 -24.33 0.95
CA LEU A 241 8.86 -24.18 -0.38
C LEU A 241 8.77 -22.70 -0.82
N GLN A 242 8.43 -21.79 0.09
CA GLN A 242 8.40 -20.35 -0.18
C GLN A 242 9.82 -19.79 -0.44
N ALA A 243 10.86 -20.38 0.13
CA ALA A 243 12.25 -20.02 -0.20
C ALA A 243 12.64 -20.52 -1.61
N GLU A 244 12.13 -21.67 -2.05
CA GLU A 244 12.30 -22.13 -3.44
C GLU A 244 11.52 -21.26 -4.44
N TYR A 245 10.35 -20.74 -4.05
CA TYR A 245 9.61 -19.74 -4.82
C TYR A 245 10.44 -18.48 -5.07
N ALA A 246 11.12 -17.95 -4.05
CA ALA A 246 11.99 -16.78 -4.19
C ALA A 246 13.10 -16.97 -5.25
N LYS A 247 13.64 -18.18 -5.37
CA LYS A 247 14.67 -18.51 -6.36
C LYS A 247 14.17 -18.47 -7.80
N THR A 248 12.87 -18.35 -8.06
CA THR A 248 12.33 -18.20 -9.43
C THR A 248 12.53 -16.80 -10.01
N PHE A 249 12.76 -15.79 -9.15
CA PHE A 249 12.95 -14.42 -9.60
C PHE A 249 14.41 -14.16 -9.99
N GLN A 250 14.64 -13.65 -11.20
CA GLN A 250 15.98 -13.31 -11.67
C GLN A 250 16.68 -12.30 -10.76
N TRP A 251 15.99 -11.20 -10.42
CA TRP A 251 16.54 -10.17 -9.54
C TRP A 251 16.92 -10.74 -8.17
N PHE A 252 16.18 -11.74 -7.67
CA PHE A 252 16.53 -12.40 -6.41
C PHE A 252 17.80 -13.24 -6.56
N ARG A 253 17.99 -13.93 -7.69
CA ARG A 253 19.24 -14.71 -7.95
C ARG A 253 20.47 -13.82 -7.96
N GLU A 254 20.35 -12.59 -8.46
CA GLU A 254 21.44 -11.61 -8.57
C GLU A 254 21.73 -10.86 -7.27
N MET A 255 20.86 -10.94 -6.25
CA MET A 255 21.09 -10.31 -4.95
C MET A 255 22.25 -10.95 -4.16
N HIS A 256 22.87 -10.14 -3.29
CA HIS A 256 23.86 -10.62 -2.32
C HIS A 256 23.21 -11.57 -1.29
N ILE A 257 24.00 -12.51 -0.76
CA ILE A 257 23.47 -13.58 0.08
C ILE A 257 22.88 -13.06 1.41
N GLU A 258 23.48 -12.01 1.97
CA GLU A 258 23.02 -11.36 3.20
C GLU A 258 21.64 -10.71 2.99
N GLU A 259 21.45 -10.03 1.85
CA GLU A 259 20.17 -9.41 1.50
C GLU A 259 19.12 -10.45 1.12
N LYS A 260 19.51 -11.56 0.48
CA LYS A 260 18.62 -12.72 0.24
C LYS A 260 18.09 -13.27 1.56
N LEU A 261 18.98 -13.51 2.53
CA LEU A 261 18.61 -14.01 3.84
C LEU A 261 17.69 -13.04 4.58
N ALA A 262 18.03 -11.75 4.61
CA ALA A 262 17.21 -10.73 5.23
C ALA A 262 15.80 -10.66 4.61
N LEU A 263 15.69 -10.70 3.27
CA LEU A 263 14.40 -10.71 2.59
C LEU A 263 13.59 -11.97 2.90
N LEU A 264 14.21 -13.15 2.87
CA LEU A 264 13.54 -14.40 3.18
C LEU A 264 13.07 -14.44 4.63
N MET A 265 13.94 -14.09 5.57
CA MET A 265 13.58 -14.08 7.00
C MET A 265 12.41 -13.16 7.30
N ASP A 266 12.33 -12.01 6.63
CA ASP A 266 11.23 -11.07 6.82
C ASP A 266 9.94 -11.51 6.11
N ARG A 267 10.03 -12.12 4.91
CA ARG A 267 8.87 -12.35 4.04
C ARG A 267 8.29 -13.76 4.03
N LEU A 268 9.09 -14.80 4.31
CA LEU A 268 8.64 -16.18 4.18
C LEU A 268 7.40 -16.49 5.03
N PHE A 269 7.34 -15.96 6.25
CA PHE A 269 6.21 -16.18 7.14
C PHE A 269 4.90 -15.61 6.57
N TYR A 270 4.93 -14.41 6.02
CA TYR A 270 3.74 -13.79 5.41
C TYR A 270 3.28 -14.57 4.17
N MET A 271 4.22 -15.02 3.34
CA MET A 271 3.93 -15.84 2.16
C MET A 271 3.26 -17.17 2.54
N ALA A 272 3.84 -17.88 3.52
CA ALA A 272 3.29 -19.13 4.03
C ALA A 272 1.91 -18.92 4.69
N ALA A 273 1.76 -17.85 5.48
CA ALA A 273 0.50 -17.49 6.12
C ALA A 273 -0.60 -17.18 5.09
N MET A 274 -0.28 -16.43 4.03
CA MET A 274 -1.22 -16.12 2.94
C MET A 274 -1.71 -17.40 2.24
N ARG A 275 -0.80 -18.36 1.99
CA ARG A 275 -1.16 -19.66 1.41
C ARG A 275 -2.04 -20.50 2.32
N LYS A 276 -1.72 -20.60 3.61
CA LYS A 276 -2.52 -21.33 4.61
C LYS A 276 -3.89 -20.66 4.83
N ALA A 277 -3.96 -19.33 4.80
CA ALA A 277 -5.22 -18.59 4.82
C ALA A 277 -6.09 -18.92 3.60
N ASN A 278 -5.49 -18.95 2.41
CA ASN A 278 -6.20 -19.28 1.16
C ASN A 278 -6.70 -20.73 1.13
N GLU A 279 -5.97 -21.68 1.73
CA GLU A 279 -6.45 -23.05 1.94
C GLU A 279 -7.68 -23.08 2.84
N THR A 280 -7.55 -22.43 3.98
CA THR A 280 -8.57 -22.40 5.03
C THR A 280 -9.80 -21.63 4.57
N ALA A 281 -9.66 -20.66 3.67
CA ALA A 281 -10.78 -19.95 3.07
C ALA A 281 -11.63 -20.82 2.15
N LYS A 282 -11.04 -21.84 1.51
CA LYS A 282 -11.71 -22.78 0.60
C LYS A 282 -12.41 -23.94 1.31
N GLY A 283 -12.00 -24.25 2.54
CA GLY A 283 -12.64 -25.24 3.40
C GLY A 283 -13.26 -24.62 4.65
N ASP A 284 -13.69 -25.46 5.58
CA ASP A 284 -14.24 -25.06 6.88
C ASP A 284 -13.45 -25.59 8.08
N SER A 285 -12.18 -25.94 7.86
CA SER A 285 -11.29 -26.44 8.90
C SER A 285 -11.06 -25.38 9.99
N ILE A 286 -11.49 -25.67 11.22
CA ILE A 286 -11.21 -24.84 12.39
C ILE A 286 -9.84 -25.25 12.95
N ASN A 287 -8.87 -24.35 12.91
CA ASN A 287 -7.53 -24.57 13.41
C ASN A 287 -6.89 -23.24 13.87
N ILE A 288 -5.63 -23.30 14.32
CA ILE A 288 -4.89 -22.11 14.78
C ILE A 288 -4.82 -21.01 13.71
N VAL A 289 -4.81 -21.39 12.43
CA VAL A 289 -4.78 -20.47 11.28
C VAL A 289 -6.13 -19.79 11.13
N SER A 290 -7.24 -20.54 11.18
CA SER A 290 -8.59 -19.96 11.08
C SER A 290 -8.89 -18.99 12.22
N HIS A 291 -8.38 -19.26 13.42
CA HIS A 291 -8.52 -18.37 14.58
C HIS A 291 -7.62 -17.13 14.50
N SER A 292 -6.40 -17.26 14.01
CA SER A 292 -5.42 -16.15 14.00
C SER A 292 -5.54 -15.25 12.77
N LEU A 293 -5.94 -15.80 11.61
CA LEU A 293 -6.06 -15.09 10.34
C LEU A 293 -7.52 -14.77 9.96
N ARG A 294 -8.38 -14.51 10.95
CA ARG A 294 -9.83 -14.34 10.73
C ARG A 294 -10.17 -13.25 9.72
N SER A 295 -9.56 -12.07 9.84
CA SER A 295 -9.82 -10.92 8.97
C SER A 295 -9.41 -11.24 7.53
N THR A 296 -8.24 -11.85 7.40
CA THR A 296 -7.66 -12.27 6.11
C THR A 296 -8.51 -13.34 5.44
N ILE A 297 -8.91 -14.38 6.16
CA ILE A 297 -9.75 -15.47 5.65
C ILE A 297 -11.14 -14.96 5.27
N SER A 298 -11.74 -14.11 6.10
CA SER A 298 -13.03 -13.47 5.77
C SER A 298 -12.94 -12.64 4.50
N ALA A 299 -11.87 -11.85 4.35
CA ALA A 299 -11.64 -11.07 3.14
C ALA A 299 -11.39 -11.95 1.90
N LEU A 300 -10.65 -13.06 2.04
CA LEU A 300 -10.43 -14.03 0.95
C LEU A 300 -11.74 -14.66 0.48
N ARG A 301 -12.62 -15.06 1.41
CA ARG A 301 -13.95 -15.59 1.11
C ARG A 301 -14.86 -14.57 0.41
N ARG A 302 -14.80 -13.30 0.82
CA ARG A 302 -15.56 -12.20 0.22
C ARG A 302 -15.08 -11.83 -1.19
N ILE A 303 -13.76 -11.78 -1.40
CA ILE A 303 -13.17 -11.28 -2.65
C ILE A 303 -13.15 -12.37 -3.74
N VAL A 304 -13.10 -13.64 -3.34
CA VAL A 304 -12.98 -14.80 -4.24
C VAL A 304 -11.81 -14.61 -5.20
N VAL A 305 -10.60 -14.57 -4.61
CA VAL A 305 -9.36 -14.32 -5.33
C VAL A 305 -9.07 -15.48 -6.29
N ASP A 306 -9.00 -15.19 -7.59
CA ASP A 306 -8.64 -16.20 -8.60
C ASP A 306 -7.13 -16.53 -8.57
N PRO A 307 -6.71 -17.66 -9.16
CA PRO A 307 -5.32 -18.12 -9.07
C PRO A 307 -4.28 -17.11 -9.59
N VAL A 308 -4.60 -16.34 -10.64
CA VAL A 308 -3.67 -15.35 -11.19
C VAL A 308 -3.55 -14.16 -10.23
N ALA A 309 -4.67 -13.65 -9.73
CA ALA A 309 -4.67 -12.58 -8.73
C ALA A 309 -3.93 -12.99 -7.44
N PHE A 310 -4.09 -14.25 -7.01
CA PHE A 310 -3.38 -14.80 -5.85
C PHE A 310 -1.85 -14.84 -6.09
N ALA A 311 -1.41 -15.32 -7.25
CA ALA A 311 0.00 -15.37 -7.61
C ALA A 311 0.65 -13.97 -7.63
N ILE A 312 -0.07 -12.96 -8.15
CA ILE A 312 0.40 -11.57 -8.16
C ILE A 312 0.44 -10.99 -6.74
N LEU A 313 -0.57 -11.27 -5.90
CA LEU A 313 -0.58 -10.83 -4.50
C LEU A 313 0.61 -11.38 -3.71
N ASN A 314 0.94 -12.67 -3.91
CA ASN A 314 2.13 -13.28 -3.31
C ASN A 314 3.41 -12.55 -3.75
N ALA A 315 3.56 -12.23 -5.05
CA ALA A 315 4.71 -11.45 -5.51
C ALA A 315 4.78 -10.04 -4.90
N ILE A 316 3.63 -9.38 -4.67
CA ILE A 316 3.55 -8.07 -4.00
C ILE A 316 3.97 -8.17 -2.53
N ILE A 317 3.59 -9.24 -1.83
CA ILE A 317 4.00 -9.51 -0.45
C ILE A 317 5.51 -9.77 -0.40
N PHE A 318 6.03 -10.59 -1.31
CA PHE A 318 7.45 -10.93 -1.36
C PHE A 318 8.36 -9.73 -1.66
N THR A 319 7.90 -8.80 -2.49
CA THR A 319 8.68 -7.60 -2.89
C THR A 319 8.53 -6.41 -1.96
N ASP A 320 7.97 -6.59 -0.76
CA ASP A 320 7.87 -5.49 0.18
C ASP A 320 9.27 -5.13 0.76
N TYR A 321 9.65 -3.87 0.60
CA TYR A 321 10.99 -3.34 0.84
C TYR A 321 11.11 -2.50 2.12
N ALA A 322 10.14 -2.65 3.04
CA ALA A 322 10.06 -1.84 4.25
C ALA A 322 11.17 -2.11 5.30
N THR A 323 12.10 -3.05 5.04
CA THR A 323 13.16 -3.40 5.98
C THR A 323 14.35 -2.42 5.89
N PRO A 324 14.96 -2.02 7.01
CA PRO A 324 16.02 -1.03 7.03
C PRO A 324 17.40 -1.56 6.59
N TYR A 325 17.53 -2.87 6.34
CA TYR A 325 18.81 -3.55 6.14
C TYR A 325 19.23 -3.71 4.67
N PHE A 326 18.38 -3.29 3.71
CA PHE A 326 18.71 -3.39 2.30
C PHE A 326 19.55 -2.22 1.82
N SER A 327 20.47 -2.51 0.90
CA SER A 327 21.18 -1.49 0.13
C SER A 327 20.19 -0.62 -0.66
N GLU A 328 20.63 0.59 -1.04
CA GLU A 328 19.84 1.48 -1.88
C GLU A 328 19.50 0.83 -3.23
N LYS A 329 20.45 0.06 -3.79
CA LYS A 329 20.26 -0.71 -5.02
C LYS A 329 19.14 -1.74 -4.86
N THR A 330 19.21 -2.59 -3.85
CA THR A 330 18.20 -3.64 -3.60
C THR A 330 16.84 -3.04 -3.28
N SER A 331 16.79 -1.99 -2.48
CA SER A 331 15.55 -1.24 -2.20
C SER A 331 14.92 -0.65 -3.46
N ALA A 332 15.73 -0.14 -4.40
CA ALA A 332 15.24 0.39 -5.67
C ALA A 332 14.67 -0.71 -6.56
N ILE A 333 15.37 -1.85 -6.68
CA ILE A 333 14.91 -3.02 -7.45
C ILE A 333 13.59 -3.54 -6.89
N LEU A 334 13.50 -3.79 -5.58
CA LEU A 334 12.29 -4.29 -4.94
C LEU A 334 11.12 -3.32 -5.12
N ARG A 335 11.36 -2.01 -5.02
CA ARG A 335 10.34 -0.98 -5.26
C ARG A 335 9.81 -1.03 -6.69
N GLU A 336 10.70 -1.10 -7.66
CA GLU A 336 10.33 -1.14 -9.09
C GLU A 336 9.57 -2.43 -9.41
N GLU A 337 10.06 -3.57 -8.94
CA GLU A 337 9.41 -4.87 -9.14
C GLU A 337 8.02 -4.91 -8.48
N ARG A 338 7.90 -4.41 -7.25
CA ARG A 338 6.61 -4.28 -6.56
C ARG A 338 5.62 -3.41 -7.33
N GLU A 339 6.08 -2.29 -7.90
CA GLU A 339 5.25 -1.41 -8.72
C GLU A 339 4.72 -2.17 -9.96
N LYS A 340 5.59 -2.92 -10.66
CA LYS A 340 5.16 -3.76 -11.80
C LYS A 340 4.10 -4.78 -11.39
N TYR A 341 4.25 -5.47 -10.25
CA TYR A 341 3.24 -6.44 -9.79
C TYR A 341 1.90 -5.77 -9.44
N VAL A 342 1.91 -4.59 -8.82
CA VAL A 342 0.66 -3.83 -8.56
C VAL A 342 -0.02 -3.42 -9.87
N HIS A 343 0.75 -2.99 -10.87
CA HIS A 343 0.22 -2.67 -12.20
C HIS A 343 -0.32 -3.91 -12.92
N ALA A 344 0.36 -5.06 -12.81
CA ALA A 344 -0.11 -6.33 -13.37
C ALA A 344 -1.42 -6.79 -12.73
N LEU A 345 -1.56 -6.64 -11.40
CA LEU A 345 -2.82 -6.93 -10.70
C LEU A 345 -3.95 -6.02 -11.19
N GLY A 346 -3.67 -4.72 -11.32
CA GLY A 346 -4.65 -3.75 -11.83
C GLY A 346 -5.12 -4.10 -13.24
N LEU A 347 -4.20 -4.46 -14.13
CA LEU A 347 -4.51 -4.89 -15.50
C LEU A 347 -5.36 -6.16 -15.51
N HIS A 348 -4.95 -7.19 -14.78
CA HIS A 348 -5.69 -8.47 -14.69
C HIS A 348 -7.14 -8.28 -14.22
N LEU A 349 -7.33 -7.51 -13.15
CA LEU A 349 -8.66 -7.23 -12.61
C LEU A 349 -9.50 -6.38 -13.58
N PHE A 350 -8.86 -5.45 -14.29
CA PHE A 350 -9.51 -4.64 -15.31
C PHE A 350 -9.99 -5.50 -16.50
N GLU A 351 -9.12 -6.37 -17.03
CA GLU A 351 -9.49 -7.30 -18.11
C GLU A 351 -10.62 -8.24 -17.70
N LYS A 352 -10.57 -8.77 -16.47
CA LYS A 352 -11.62 -9.61 -15.92
C LYS A 352 -12.97 -8.87 -15.86
N LEU A 353 -12.96 -7.61 -15.41
CA LEU A 353 -14.14 -6.76 -15.39
C LEU A 353 -14.70 -6.52 -16.80
N VAL A 354 -13.85 -6.18 -17.76
CA VAL A 354 -14.26 -5.97 -19.16
C VAL A 354 -14.88 -7.23 -19.74
N ASN A 355 -14.23 -8.39 -19.55
CA ASN A 355 -14.74 -9.68 -20.02
C ASN A 355 -16.10 -10.04 -19.40
N GLN A 356 -16.30 -9.76 -18.11
CA GLN A 356 -17.59 -9.94 -17.44
C GLN A 356 -18.69 -9.04 -18.03
N ILE A 357 -18.35 -7.79 -18.37
CA ILE A 357 -19.30 -6.86 -19.01
C ILE A 357 -19.63 -7.33 -20.43
N LEU A 358 -18.62 -7.67 -21.23
CA LEU A 358 -18.79 -8.15 -22.61
C LEU A 358 -19.64 -9.43 -22.67
N ALA A 359 -19.37 -10.41 -21.81
CA ALA A 359 -20.15 -11.64 -21.75
C ALA A 359 -21.65 -11.38 -21.49
N ARG A 360 -22.00 -10.36 -20.70
CA ARG A 360 -23.39 -9.96 -20.47
C ARG A 360 -24.01 -9.24 -21.66
N LEU A 361 -23.25 -8.37 -22.34
CA LEU A 361 -23.73 -7.68 -23.53
C LEU A 361 -24.04 -8.68 -24.65
N LEU A 362 -23.20 -9.71 -24.83
CA LEU A 362 -23.43 -10.80 -25.77
C LEU A 362 -24.61 -11.69 -25.35
N ALA A 363 -24.82 -11.94 -24.06
CA ALA A 363 -26.00 -12.66 -23.57
C ALA A 363 -27.30 -11.87 -23.85
N TYR A 364 -27.26 -10.54 -23.74
CA TYR A 364 -28.40 -9.66 -24.02
C TYR A 364 -28.80 -9.65 -25.50
N SER A 365 -27.85 -9.83 -26.43
CA SER A 365 -28.15 -9.89 -27.87
C SER A 365 -28.73 -11.23 -28.34
N SER A 366 -28.88 -12.23 -27.46
CA SER A 366 -29.13 -13.62 -27.84
C SER A 366 -30.49 -14.21 -27.40
N SER A 367 -31.31 -13.54 -26.57
CA SER A 367 -32.69 -13.99 -26.31
C SER A 367 -33.65 -12.87 -25.87
N GLU A 368 -34.92 -13.02 -26.27
CA GLU A 368 -36.06 -12.23 -25.81
C GLU A 368 -36.18 -12.23 -24.27
N ASN A 369 -36.47 -11.06 -23.70
CA ASN A 369 -36.71 -10.77 -22.27
C ASN A 369 -35.64 -11.23 -21.25
N PRO A 370 -34.63 -10.39 -20.96
CA PRO A 370 -33.77 -10.64 -19.83
C PRO A 370 -34.42 -10.06 -18.57
N VAL A 371 -34.79 -10.94 -17.63
CA VAL A 371 -34.82 -10.58 -16.21
C VAL A 371 -33.49 -9.88 -15.93
N ILE A 372 -33.54 -8.61 -15.52
CA ILE A 372 -32.36 -7.84 -15.13
C ILE A 372 -31.72 -8.57 -13.96
N SER A 373 -30.82 -9.51 -14.26
CA SER A 373 -29.98 -10.14 -13.26
C SER A 373 -29.12 -9.03 -12.70
N ARG A 374 -29.49 -8.57 -11.50
CA ARG A 374 -28.69 -7.62 -10.72
C ARG A 374 -27.24 -8.13 -10.74
N TYR A 375 -26.27 -7.21 -10.77
CA TYR A 375 -24.87 -7.56 -10.52
C TYR A 375 -24.82 -8.61 -9.41
N PRO A 376 -24.02 -9.69 -9.54
CA PRO A 376 -23.84 -10.63 -8.45
C PRO A 376 -23.54 -9.79 -7.20
N PRO A 377 -24.13 -10.13 -6.06
CA PRO A 377 -23.99 -9.33 -4.84
C PRO A 377 -22.52 -9.06 -4.48
N ASP A 378 -21.60 -9.88 -5.00
CA ASP A 378 -20.16 -9.80 -4.82
C ASP A 378 -19.43 -8.73 -5.66
N GLY A 379 -20.09 -8.09 -6.64
CA GLY A 379 -19.50 -7.02 -7.44
C GLY A 379 -18.23 -7.39 -8.21
N ALA A 380 -17.68 -6.44 -8.97
CA ALA A 380 -16.32 -6.60 -9.51
C ALA A 380 -15.32 -6.37 -8.37
N SER A 381 -14.50 -7.36 -8.05
CA SER A 381 -13.50 -7.24 -7.00
C SER A 381 -12.47 -6.16 -7.36
N ARG A 382 -12.37 -5.13 -6.53
CA ARG A 382 -11.58 -3.93 -6.84
C ARG A 382 -10.11 -4.17 -6.53
N LEU A 383 -9.22 -3.44 -7.22
CA LEU A 383 -7.80 -3.42 -6.88
C LEU A 383 -7.57 -3.08 -5.41
N THR A 384 -8.36 -2.15 -4.85
CA THR A 384 -8.28 -1.76 -3.44
C THR A 384 -8.64 -2.90 -2.49
N ASP A 385 -9.63 -3.73 -2.83
CA ASP A 385 -10.01 -4.88 -2.01
C ASP A 385 -8.86 -5.90 -1.95
N HIS A 386 -8.24 -6.19 -3.09
CA HIS A 386 -7.09 -7.12 -3.15
C HIS A 386 -5.87 -6.59 -2.42
N LEU A 387 -5.52 -5.32 -2.59
CA LEU A 387 -4.39 -4.73 -1.86
C LEU A 387 -4.66 -4.66 -0.35
N SER A 388 -5.92 -4.54 0.06
CA SER A 388 -6.32 -4.60 1.48
C SER A 388 -6.17 -6.00 2.09
N LEU A 389 -6.08 -7.07 1.28
CA LEU A 389 -5.74 -8.41 1.77
C LEU A 389 -4.33 -8.45 2.36
N ALA A 390 -3.36 -7.85 1.67
CA ALA A 390 -1.98 -7.78 2.17
C ALA A 390 -1.90 -7.02 3.50
N TRP A 391 -2.72 -5.99 3.68
CA TRP A 391 -2.85 -5.27 4.95
C TRP A 391 -3.48 -6.13 6.05
N SER A 392 -4.57 -6.81 5.75
CA SER A 392 -5.26 -7.70 6.69
C SER A 392 -4.32 -8.82 7.17
N LEU A 393 -3.55 -9.38 6.23
CA LEU A 393 -2.53 -10.38 6.50
C LEU A 393 -1.47 -9.86 7.47
N LEU A 394 -0.90 -8.68 7.21
CA LEU A 394 0.12 -8.08 8.09
C LEU A 394 -0.38 -7.89 9.52
N SER A 395 -1.63 -7.43 9.67
CA SER A 395 -2.28 -7.26 10.97
C SER A 395 -2.49 -8.60 11.69
N ASP A 396 -3.06 -9.58 11.01
CA ASP A 396 -3.39 -10.89 11.59
C ASP A 396 -2.13 -11.72 11.89
N CYS A 397 -1.07 -11.59 11.09
CA CYS A 397 0.19 -12.30 11.25
C CYS A 397 0.90 -12.02 12.59
N CYS A 398 0.66 -10.86 13.21
CA CYS A 398 1.17 -10.57 14.55
C CYS A 398 0.63 -11.55 15.60
N GLU A 399 -0.66 -11.89 15.49
CA GLU A 399 -1.33 -12.82 16.39
C GLU A 399 -0.94 -14.27 16.06
N LEU A 400 -0.93 -14.62 14.78
CA LEU A 400 -0.49 -15.94 14.33
C LEU A 400 0.94 -16.26 14.79
N ARG A 401 1.87 -15.29 14.69
CA ARG A 401 3.26 -15.47 15.13
C ARG A 401 3.35 -15.85 16.61
N LYS A 402 2.61 -15.17 17.48
CA LYS A 402 2.57 -15.48 18.92
C LYS A 402 2.03 -16.89 19.17
N ASN A 403 0.92 -17.23 18.54
CA ASN A 403 0.27 -18.52 18.74
C ASN A 403 1.13 -19.69 18.21
N LEU A 404 1.84 -19.50 17.09
CA LEU A 404 2.78 -20.50 16.57
C LEU A 404 4.00 -20.68 17.48
N LEU A 405 4.59 -19.60 18.00
CA LEU A 405 5.73 -19.68 18.93
C LEU A 405 5.38 -20.40 20.24
N ASN A 406 4.11 -20.39 20.66
CA ASN A 406 3.64 -21.11 21.85
C ASN A 406 3.32 -22.59 21.60
N THR A 407 3.16 -22.99 20.34
CA THR A 407 2.67 -24.34 19.97
C THR A 407 3.74 -25.19 19.29
N LEU A 408 4.64 -24.57 18.52
CA LEU A 408 5.70 -25.26 17.80
C LEU A 408 6.93 -25.49 18.69
N PRO A 409 7.67 -26.59 18.50
CA PRO A 409 8.90 -26.82 19.25
C PRO A 409 9.93 -25.71 18.93
N PRO A 410 10.70 -25.23 19.93
CA PRO A 410 11.69 -24.16 19.73
C PRO A 410 12.78 -24.50 18.70
N SER A 411 13.07 -25.79 18.53
CA SER A 411 14.05 -26.30 17.57
C SER A 411 13.55 -26.32 16.11
N SER A 412 12.25 -26.16 15.86
CA SER A 412 11.70 -26.17 14.49
C SER A 412 12.23 -25.01 13.66
N PHE A 413 12.30 -25.22 12.35
CA PHE A 413 12.76 -24.21 11.41
C PHE A 413 11.87 -22.96 11.43
N THR A 414 10.55 -23.16 11.55
CA THR A 414 9.57 -22.10 11.74
C THR A 414 9.82 -21.30 13.01
N SER A 415 10.01 -21.96 14.16
CA SER A 415 10.30 -21.24 15.42
C SER A 415 11.59 -20.44 15.34
N GLN A 416 12.63 -20.95 14.67
CA GLN A 416 13.87 -20.20 14.45
C GLN A 416 13.61 -18.94 13.62
N ILE A 417 12.92 -19.04 12.48
CA ILE A 417 12.55 -17.89 11.64
C ILE A 417 11.69 -16.89 12.43
N LEU A 418 10.69 -17.37 13.18
CA LEU A 418 9.77 -16.52 13.94
C LEU A 418 10.38 -15.92 15.20
N SER A 419 11.47 -16.47 15.74
CA SER A 419 12.14 -15.93 16.94
C SER A 419 13.08 -14.78 16.61
N LEU A 420 13.59 -14.73 15.38
CA LEU A 420 14.47 -13.68 14.91
C LEU A 420 13.64 -12.39 14.74
N LYS A 421 13.78 -11.46 15.70
CA LYS A 421 13.39 -10.07 15.52
C LYS A 421 14.47 -9.43 14.66
N LEU A 422 14.18 -9.19 13.38
CA LEU A 422 14.95 -8.26 12.56
C LEU A 422 14.39 -6.86 12.72
#